data_AF-F9DIK1-F1
#
_entry.id   AF-F9DIK1-F1
#
_cell.length_a   1.000
_cell.length_b   1.000
_cell.length_c   1.000
_cell.angle_alpha   90.00
_cell.angle_beta   90.00
_cell.angle_gamma   90.00
#
_symmetry.space_group_name_H-M   'P 1'
#
loop_
_entity.id
_entity.type
_entity.pdbx_description
1 polymer ?
#
loop_
_entity_poly.entity_id
_entity_poly.type
_entity_poly.pdbx_seq_one_letter_code
_entity_poly.pdbx_strand_id
1 'polypeptide(L)'
;MKTNKINKKSDFKVIDIFTLFSDGVSFEDFLSYLNNHGGIDAVSERGTSAFLECIINYSNVMVDFPFANGYAKRLIELGADINKPDINGHVALHYCITSKNYEMFNYLLSNPNINIQVEPPLLGYALAHDIDYTPNIIKLLDLGLDPFKKGTLFSPYQVLVGIDNGSIKIGNQTKDVKPILNHIRELYGDRTE
;
A
#
# COMPACT_ATOMS: atom_id res chain seq x y z
N MET A 1 -12.89 -28.73 6.07
CA MET A 1 -11.51 -28.99 5.59
C MET A 1 -10.55 -28.73 6.72
N LYS A 2 -9.60 -29.67 6.96
CA LYS A 2 -8.66 -29.64 8.08
C LYS A 2 -7.79 -28.38 8.05
N THR A 3 -7.61 -27.80 9.24
CA THR A 3 -6.68 -26.73 9.59
C THR A 3 -5.25 -27.03 9.15
N ASN A 4 -4.66 -26.13 8.36
CA ASN A 4 -3.21 -25.95 8.29
C ASN A 4 -2.88 -24.54 8.79
N LYS A 5 -2.96 -24.32 10.11
CA LYS A 5 -2.16 -23.25 10.71
C LYS A 5 -0.72 -23.75 10.68
N ILE A 6 -0.02 -23.45 9.59
CA ILE A 6 1.43 -23.53 9.56
C ILE A 6 1.87 -22.57 10.66
N ASN A 7 2.29 -23.10 11.80
CA ASN A 7 2.92 -22.34 12.86
C ASN A 7 4.32 -21.98 12.35
N LYS A 8 4.37 -21.08 11.35
CA LYS A 8 5.62 -20.54 10.81
C LYS A 8 6.16 -19.69 11.94
N LYS A 9 7.27 -20.14 12.54
CA LYS A 9 7.99 -19.38 13.55
C LYS A 9 8.29 -18.01 12.94
N SER A 10 7.73 -16.95 13.51
CA SER A 10 8.07 -15.59 13.11
C SER A 10 9.50 -15.27 13.55
N ASP A 11 10.15 -14.37 12.83
CA ASP A 11 11.53 -13.99 13.11
C ASP A 11 11.59 -12.91 14.21
N PHE A 12 10.59 -12.03 14.25
CA PHE A 12 10.39 -11.03 15.31
C PHE A 12 8.90 -10.88 15.65
N LYS A 13 8.59 -10.07 16.68
CA LYS A 13 7.22 -9.62 16.96
C LYS A 13 7.02 -8.19 16.48
N VAL A 14 5.81 -7.84 16.01
CA VAL A 14 5.48 -6.45 15.61
C VAL A 14 5.87 -5.43 16.70
N ILE A 15 5.67 -5.78 17.98
CA ILE A 15 6.02 -4.91 19.10
C ILE A 15 7.52 -4.62 19.19
N ASP A 16 8.38 -5.54 18.74
CA ASP A 16 9.83 -5.38 18.82
C ASP A 16 10.29 -4.22 17.92
N ILE A 17 9.77 -4.16 16.68
CA ILE A 17 10.08 -3.05 15.75
C ILE A 17 9.51 -1.73 16.25
N PHE A 18 8.29 -1.75 16.80
CA PHE A 18 7.68 -0.56 17.39
C PHE A 18 8.53 -0.01 18.57
N THR A 19 9.02 -0.90 19.45
CA THR A 19 9.88 -0.50 20.57
C THR A 19 11.20 0.08 20.08
N LEU A 20 11.86 -0.56 19.11
CA LEU A 20 13.09 -0.03 18.50
C LEU A 20 12.88 1.38 17.94
N PHE A 21 11.77 1.63 17.25
CA PHE A 21 11.47 2.95 16.69
C PHE A 21 11.12 3.98 17.77
N SER A 22 10.42 3.56 18.82
CA SER A 22 10.11 4.41 19.98
C SER A 22 11.37 4.82 20.74
N ASP A 23 12.36 3.94 20.81
CA ASP A 23 13.66 4.21 21.43
C ASP A 23 14.58 5.06 20.54
N GLY A 24 14.17 5.34 19.29
CA GLY A 24 14.93 6.14 18.34
C GLY A 24 16.24 5.48 17.89
N VAL A 25 16.27 4.15 17.81
CA VAL A 25 17.49 3.41 17.42
C VAL A 25 17.95 3.81 16.02
N SER A 26 19.26 3.78 15.77
CA SER A 26 19.82 4.05 14.45
C SER A 26 19.45 2.95 13.44
N PHE A 27 19.59 3.22 12.14
CA PHE A 27 19.36 2.19 11.12
C PHE A 27 20.35 1.02 11.28
N GLU A 28 21.58 1.29 11.72
CA GLU A 28 22.58 0.23 11.91
C GLU A 28 22.17 -0.72 13.04
N ASP A 29 21.61 -0.18 14.12
CA ASP A 29 21.09 -0.97 15.24
C ASP A 29 19.84 -1.76 14.82
N PHE A 30 18.96 -1.13 14.03
CA PHE A 30 17.81 -1.80 13.44
C PHE A 30 18.22 -2.94 12.50
N LEU A 31 19.20 -2.72 11.62
CA LEU A 31 19.74 -3.74 10.72
C LEU A 31 20.44 -4.86 11.49
N SER A 32 21.20 -4.51 12.54
CA SER A 32 21.83 -5.48 13.44
C SER A 32 20.79 -6.36 14.13
N TYR A 33 19.68 -5.77 14.59
CA TYR A 33 18.53 -6.51 15.10
C TYR A 33 17.99 -7.49 14.05
N LEU A 34 17.69 -7.02 12.83
CA LEU A 34 17.17 -7.88 11.76
C LEU A 34 18.12 -9.06 11.45
N ASN A 35 19.42 -8.82 11.39
CA ASN A 35 20.41 -9.88 11.13
C ASN A 35 20.43 -10.98 12.21
N ASN A 36 20.08 -10.65 13.46
CA ASN A 36 19.90 -11.63 14.54
C ASN A 36 18.52 -12.31 14.53
N HIS A 37 17.62 -11.82 13.68
CA HIS A 37 16.21 -12.19 13.62
C HIS A 37 15.79 -12.46 12.17
N GLY A 38 16.47 -13.36 11.45
CA GLY A 38 16.04 -13.80 10.12
C GLY A 38 16.54 -12.98 8.92
N GLY A 39 17.28 -11.90 9.16
CA GLY A 39 17.91 -11.07 8.12
C GLY A 39 17.00 -9.99 7.55
N ILE A 40 17.37 -9.45 6.39
CA ILE A 40 16.71 -8.29 5.78
C ILE A 40 15.23 -8.52 5.45
N ASP A 41 14.86 -9.77 5.11
CA ASP A 41 13.50 -10.20 4.76
C ASP A 41 12.78 -10.89 5.91
N ALA A 42 13.26 -10.69 7.15
CA ALA A 42 12.62 -11.18 8.36
C ALA A 42 11.14 -10.79 8.40
N VAL A 43 10.31 -11.68 8.95
CA VAL A 43 8.86 -11.46 9.07
C VAL A 43 8.34 -11.54 10.50
N SER A 44 7.35 -10.70 10.80
CA SER A 44 6.62 -10.71 12.06
C SER A 44 5.66 -11.90 12.18
N GLU A 45 5.01 -12.05 13.34
CA GLU A 45 3.92 -13.01 13.57
C GLU A 45 2.68 -12.77 12.68
N ARG A 46 2.62 -11.61 12.00
CA ARG A 46 1.60 -11.28 10.99
C ARG A 46 2.08 -11.55 9.55
N GLY A 47 3.25 -12.15 9.38
CA GLY A 47 3.86 -12.36 8.06
C GLY A 47 4.33 -11.07 7.37
N THR A 48 4.30 -9.94 8.08
CA THR A 48 4.74 -8.63 7.61
C THR A 48 6.26 -8.58 7.60
N SER A 49 6.88 -8.19 6.48
CA SER A 49 8.34 -8.01 6.40
C SER A 49 8.80 -6.80 7.20
N ALA A 50 10.05 -6.79 7.64
CA ALA A 50 10.66 -5.61 8.29
C ALA A 50 10.55 -4.34 7.43
N PHE A 51 10.68 -4.48 6.11
CA PHE A 51 10.40 -3.42 5.15
C PHE A 51 8.97 -2.89 5.27
N LEU A 52 7.97 -3.77 5.24
CA LEU A 52 6.57 -3.39 5.33
C LEU A 52 6.21 -2.78 6.70
N GLU A 53 6.84 -3.25 7.78
CA GLU A 53 6.71 -2.63 9.11
C GLU A 53 7.20 -1.17 9.12
N CYS A 54 8.25 -0.83 8.37
CA CYS A 54 8.69 0.57 8.23
C CYS A 54 7.60 1.46 7.60
N ILE A 55 6.89 0.93 6.60
CA ILE A 55 5.81 1.65 5.90
C ILE A 55 4.58 1.81 6.80
N ILE A 56 4.22 0.76 7.55
CA ILE A 56 3.09 0.77 8.50
C ILE A 56 3.35 1.77 9.64
N ASN A 57 4.59 1.82 10.14
CA ASN A 57 4.95 2.70 11.25
C ASN A 57 5.20 4.16 10.85
N TYR A 58 5.26 4.48 9.55
CA TYR A 58 5.28 5.87 9.09
C TYR A 58 4.11 6.67 9.66
N SER A 59 2.91 6.09 9.63
CA SER A 59 1.75 6.61 10.37
C SER A 59 0.99 5.46 11.01
N ASN A 60 1.26 5.28 12.30
CA ASN A 60 0.61 4.27 13.14
C ASN A 60 -0.47 4.94 13.99
N VAL A 61 -1.48 4.17 14.39
CA VAL A 61 -2.61 4.59 15.22
C VAL A 61 -2.16 5.22 16.56
N MET A 62 -0.98 4.86 17.06
CA MET A 62 -0.45 5.37 18.34
C MET A 62 0.46 6.59 18.18
N VAL A 63 1.53 6.45 17.39
CA VAL A 63 2.60 7.43 17.20
C VAL A 63 3.15 7.28 15.79
N ASP A 64 3.35 8.40 15.09
CA ASP A 64 3.95 8.41 13.76
C ASP A 64 5.48 8.34 13.86
N PHE A 65 6.12 7.55 12.98
CA PHE A 65 7.58 7.50 12.83
C PHE A 65 7.99 7.92 11.42
N PRO A 66 7.97 9.23 11.06
CA PRO A 66 8.29 9.68 9.70
C PRO A 66 9.68 9.25 9.20
N PHE A 67 10.64 9.06 10.12
CA PHE A 67 11.99 8.57 9.79
C PHE A 67 11.98 7.14 9.22
N ALA A 68 10.94 6.35 9.47
CA ALA A 68 10.83 4.97 8.99
C ALA A 68 10.84 4.89 7.45
N ASN A 69 10.42 5.95 6.74
CA ASN A 69 10.62 6.05 5.28
C ASN A 69 12.11 5.95 4.90
N GLY A 70 13.00 6.58 5.69
CA GLY A 70 14.44 6.48 5.48
C GLY A 70 14.94 5.05 5.65
N TYR A 71 14.41 4.31 6.63
CA TYR A 71 14.80 2.92 6.87
C TYR A 71 14.30 2.00 5.77
N ALA A 72 13.04 2.18 5.34
CA ALA A 72 12.48 1.47 4.20
C ALA A 72 13.33 1.65 2.93
N LYS A 73 13.76 2.88 2.60
CA LYS A 73 14.63 3.15 1.45
C LYS A 73 15.98 2.45 1.57
N ARG A 74 16.61 2.50 2.74
CA ARG A 74 17.89 1.80 2.98
C ARG A 74 17.74 0.28 2.89
N LEU A 75 16.62 -0.29 3.34
CA LEU A 75 16.32 -1.71 3.13
C LEU A 75 16.18 -2.06 1.64
N ILE A 76 15.54 -1.20 0.85
CA ILE A 76 15.44 -1.38 -0.61
C ILE A 76 16.83 -1.36 -1.26
N GLU A 77 17.70 -0.42 -0.87
CA GLU A 77 19.09 -0.34 -1.36
C GLU A 77 19.91 -1.60 -1.04
N LEU A 78 19.59 -2.26 0.07
CA LEU A 78 20.20 -3.53 0.50
C LEU A 78 19.53 -4.77 -0.09
N GLY A 79 18.49 -4.62 -0.93
CA GLY A 79 17.86 -5.71 -1.66
C GLY A 79 16.68 -6.40 -0.97
N ALA A 80 16.00 -5.73 -0.02
CA ALA A 80 14.79 -6.26 0.61
C ALA A 80 13.68 -6.58 -0.41
N ASP A 81 12.91 -7.64 -0.18
CA ASP A 81 11.72 -7.99 -0.96
C ASP A 81 10.57 -7.00 -0.71
N ILE A 82 10.43 -6.03 -1.60
CA ILE A 82 9.39 -4.99 -1.55
C ILE A 82 7.99 -5.49 -1.91
N ASN A 83 7.88 -6.69 -2.50
CA ASN A 83 6.63 -7.23 -3.03
C ASN A 83 5.95 -8.19 -2.06
N LYS A 84 6.58 -8.49 -0.92
CA LYS A 84 6.05 -9.37 0.12
C LYS A 84 4.74 -8.80 0.71
N PRO A 85 3.58 -9.47 0.57
CA PRO A 85 2.36 -9.05 1.24
C PRO A 85 2.31 -9.56 2.69
N ASP A 86 1.51 -8.88 3.52
CA ASP A 86 1.09 -9.36 4.84
C ASP A 86 0.09 -10.54 4.74
N ILE A 87 -0.39 -11.04 5.89
CA ILE A 87 -1.41 -12.11 5.93
C ILE A 87 -2.76 -11.75 5.29
N ASN A 88 -3.05 -10.47 5.09
CA ASN A 88 -4.27 -9.98 4.45
C ASN A 88 -4.10 -9.78 2.94
N GLY A 89 -2.90 -9.98 2.40
CA GLY A 89 -2.56 -9.70 1.00
C GLY A 89 -2.06 -8.27 0.76
N HIS A 90 -2.06 -7.40 1.77
CA HIS A 90 -1.65 -6.02 1.58
C HIS A 90 -0.13 -5.91 1.41
N VAL A 91 0.29 -5.36 0.27
CA VAL A 91 1.64 -4.86 0.00
C VAL A 91 1.84 -3.42 0.47
N ALA A 92 3.09 -2.93 0.45
CA ALA A 92 3.47 -1.57 0.88
C ALA A 92 2.63 -0.43 0.27
N LEU A 93 2.27 -0.53 -1.02
CA LEU A 93 1.47 0.49 -1.70
C LEU A 93 0.08 0.68 -1.07
N HIS A 94 -0.54 -0.36 -0.49
CA HIS A 94 -1.81 -0.22 0.24
C HIS A 94 -1.68 0.65 1.47
N TYR A 95 -0.62 0.43 2.24
CA TYR A 95 -0.37 1.20 3.46
C TYR A 95 -0.02 2.64 3.13
N CYS A 96 0.76 2.89 2.07
CA CYS A 96 1.03 4.25 1.60
C CYS A 96 -0.26 5.01 1.25
N ILE A 97 -1.26 4.34 0.66
CA ILE A 97 -2.58 4.93 0.36
C ILE A 97 -3.29 5.31 1.66
N THR A 98 -3.46 4.38 2.60
CA THR A 98 -4.19 4.65 3.86
C THR A 98 -3.49 5.67 4.74
N SER A 99 -2.16 5.67 4.75
CA SER A 99 -1.35 6.58 5.56
C SER A 99 -1.08 7.91 4.86
N LYS A 100 -1.60 8.12 3.65
CA LYS A 100 -1.32 9.29 2.79
C LYS A 100 0.18 9.59 2.62
N ASN A 101 0.98 8.53 2.59
CA ASN A 101 2.43 8.62 2.42
C ASN A 101 2.78 8.68 0.93
N TYR A 102 2.41 9.79 0.30
CA TYR A 102 2.57 9.99 -1.14
C TYR A 102 4.03 10.00 -1.59
N GLU A 103 4.94 10.40 -0.71
CA GLU A 103 6.38 10.38 -0.95
C GLU A 103 6.86 8.95 -1.19
N MET A 104 6.60 8.05 -0.23
CA MET A 104 6.97 6.65 -0.36
C MET A 104 6.18 5.93 -1.46
N PHE A 105 4.90 6.26 -1.64
CA PHE A 105 4.10 5.75 -2.76
C PHE A 105 4.78 6.02 -4.11
N ASN A 106 5.21 7.26 -4.32
CA ASN A 106 5.90 7.66 -5.55
C ASN A 106 7.27 7.00 -5.70
N TYR A 107 8.02 6.90 -4.59
CA TYR A 107 9.31 6.23 -4.57
C TYR A 107 9.19 4.74 -4.95
N LEU A 108 8.24 4.01 -4.36
CA LEU A 108 8.01 2.60 -4.69
C LEU A 108 7.55 2.40 -6.13
N LEU A 109 6.65 3.25 -6.63
CA LEU A 109 6.22 3.19 -8.03
C LEU A 109 7.31 3.56 -9.04
N SER A 110 8.39 4.23 -8.62
CA SER A 110 9.57 4.42 -9.47
C SER A 110 10.52 3.22 -9.51
N ASN A 111 10.32 2.24 -8.63
CA ASN A 111 11.13 1.03 -8.62
C ASN A 111 10.65 0.07 -9.73
N PRO A 112 11.51 -0.34 -10.69
CA PRO A 112 11.09 -1.18 -11.81
C PRO A 112 10.64 -2.59 -11.39
N ASN A 113 11.00 -3.04 -10.18
CA ASN A 113 10.65 -4.36 -9.68
C ASN A 113 9.35 -4.36 -8.86
N ILE A 114 8.68 -3.21 -8.69
CA ILE A 114 7.44 -3.13 -7.92
C ILE A 114 6.32 -3.89 -8.65
N ASN A 115 5.67 -4.81 -7.96
CA ASN A 115 4.48 -5.47 -8.47
C ASN A 115 3.25 -4.64 -8.12
N ILE A 116 2.57 -4.14 -9.15
CA ILE A 116 1.30 -3.41 -9.04
C ILE A 116 0.07 -4.30 -9.27
N GLN A 117 0.26 -5.54 -9.72
CA GLN A 117 -0.78 -6.55 -9.87
C GLN A 117 -0.93 -7.32 -8.56
N VAL A 118 -1.64 -6.72 -7.62
CA VAL A 118 -1.81 -7.19 -6.24
C VAL A 118 -3.29 -7.30 -5.87
N GLU A 119 -3.57 -8.01 -4.77
CA GLU A 119 -4.92 -8.14 -4.21
C GLU A 119 -4.91 -7.67 -2.74
N PRO A 120 -5.82 -6.77 -2.32
CA PRO A 120 -6.86 -6.13 -3.13
C PRO A 120 -6.29 -5.23 -4.25
N PRO A 121 -7.04 -4.91 -5.33
CA PRO A 121 -6.50 -4.13 -6.43
C PRO A 121 -6.27 -2.66 -6.04
N LEU A 122 -5.08 -2.12 -6.32
CA LEU A 122 -4.66 -0.78 -5.90
C LEU A 122 -5.61 0.34 -6.35
N LEU A 123 -6.11 0.29 -7.58
CA LEU A 123 -6.99 1.35 -8.11
C LEU A 123 -8.31 1.43 -7.34
N GLY A 124 -8.97 0.28 -7.12
CA GLY A 124 -10.19 0.23 -6.31
C GLY A 124 -9.91 0.59 -4.85
N TYR A 125 -8.76 0.17 -4.32
CA TYR A 125 -8.34 0.49 -2.96
C TYR A 125 -8.10 1.99 -2.76
N ALA A 126 -7.45 2.67 -3.71
CA ALA A 126 -7.25 4.11 -3.72
C ALA A 126 -8.58 4.87 -3.79
N LEU A 127 -9.54 4.45 -4.61
CA LEU A 127 -10.88 5.04 -4.63
C LEU A 127 -11.64 4.90 -3.30
N ALA A 128 -11.40 3.82 -2.56
CA ALA A 128 -12.08 3.59 -1.28
C ALA A 128 -11.46 4.39 -0.12
N HIS A 129 -10.15 4.66 -0.16
CA HIS A 129 -9.41 5.19 0.99
C HIS A 129 -8.80 6.58 0.76
N ASP A 130 -8.60 6.99 -0.49
CA ASP A 130 -7.87 8.21 -0.84
C ASP A 130 -8.41 8.86 -2.13
N ILE A 131 -9.74 8.83 -2.32
CA ILE A 131 -10.39 9.37 -3.53
C ILE A 131 -10.12 10.86 -3.75
N ASP A 132 -9.89 11.60 -2.66
CA ASP A 132 -9.63 13.04 -2.69
C ASP A 132 -8.27 13.37 -3.32
N TYR A 133 -7.33 12.41 -3.35
CA TYR A 133 -6.01 12.62 -3.92
C TYR A 133 -5.93 12.07 -5.35
N THR A 134 -6.54 12.82 -6.26
CA THR A 134 -6.57 12.55 -7.71
C THR A 134 -5.19 12.17 -8.31
N PRO A 135 -4.05 12.78 -7.95
CA PRO A 135 -2.77 12.44 -8.54
C PRO A 135 -2.35 10.96 -8.38
N ASN A 136 -2.63 10.34 -7.23
CA ASN A 136 -2.31 8.91 -7.05
C ASN A 136 -3.16 8.02 -7.96
N ILE A 137 -4.44 8.37 -8.13
CA ILE A 137 -5.38 7.61 -8.95
C ILE A 137 -5.00 7.71 -10.43
N ILE A 138 -4.72 8.92 -10.90
CA ILE A 138 -4.21 9.16 -12.26
C ILE A 138 -2.92 8.38 -12.49
N LYS A 139 -1.97 8.43 -11.55
CA LYS A 139 -0.72 7.69 -11.67
C LYS A 139 -0.92 6.18 -11.77
N LEU A 140 -1.85 5.61 -11.01
CA LEU A 140 -2.20 4.19 -11.13
C LEU A 140 -2.82 3.85 -12.49
N LEU A 141 -3.65 4.75 -13.05
CA LEU A 141 -4.22 4.60 -14.40
C LEU A 141 -3.12 4.67 -15.47
N ASP A 142 -2.17 5.59 -15.35
CA ASP A 142 -1.03 5.75 -16.26
C ASP A 142 -0.11 4.53 -16.26
N LEU A 143 -0.03 3.82 -15.13
CA LEU A 143 0.67 2.54 -15.01
C LEU A 143 -0.12 1.36 -15.61
N GLY A 144 -1.29 1.61 -16.22
CA GLY A 144 -2.08 0.62 -16.94
C GLY A 144 -3.00 -0.23 -16.08
N LEU A 145 -3.33 0.20 -14.85
CA LEU A 145 -4.35 -0.50 -14.07
C LEU A 145 -5.73 -0.28 -14.70
N ASP A 146 -6.36 -1.37 -15.14
CA ASP A 146 -7.65 -1.33 -15.86
C ASP A 146 -8.79 -0.85 -14.92
N PRO A 147 -9.39 0.34 -15.17
CA PRO A 147 -10.50 0.84 -14.38
C PRO A 147 -11.81 0.08 -14.59
N PHE A 148 -11.91 -0.77 -15.61
CA PHE A 148 -13.09 -1.58 -15.92
C PHE A 148 -12.99 -2.99 -15.35
N LYS A 149 -11.83 -3.41 -14.81
CA LYS A 149 -11.69 -4.69 -14.12
C LYS A 149 -12.61 -4.68 -12.89
N LYS A 150 -13.56 -5.62 -12.84
CA LYS A 150 -14.46 -5.76 -11.70
C LYS A 150 -13.65 -6.12 -10.45
N GLY A 151 -13.83 -5.34 -9.39
CA GLY A 151 -13.48 -5.76 -8.04
C GLY A 151 -14.56 -6.70 -7.48
N THR A 152 -14.80 -6.64 -6.18
CA THR A 152 -15.79 -7.51 -5.51
C THR A 152 -17.23 -7.31 -6.01
N LEU A 153 -17.64 -6.06 -6.29
CA LEU A 153 -19.02 -5.71 -6.69
C LEU A 153 -19.08 -4.82 -7.93
N PHE A 154 -18.24 -3.79 -7.96
CA PHE A 154 -18.16 -2.83 -9.06
C PHE A 154 -16.72 -2.71 -9.56
N SER A 155 -16.57 -2.31 -10.82
CA SER A 155 -15.28 -1.81 -11.32
C SER A 155 -14.99 -0.40 -10.80
N PRO A 156 -13.72 0.02 -10.71
CA PRO A 156 -13.36 1.41 -10.41
C PRO A 156 -14.15 2.44 -11.25
N TYR A 157 -14.31 2.18 -12.54
CA TYR A 157 -15.07 3.04 -13.45
C TYR A 157 -16.55 3.16 -13.05
N GLN A 158 -17.21 2.04 -12.72
CA GLN A 158 -18.61 2.05 -12.26
C GLN A 158 -18.78 2.81 -10.94
N VAL A 159 -17.81 2.69 -10.02
CA VAL A 159 -17.81 3.46 -8.77
C VAL A 159 -17.73 4.96 -9.08
N LEU A 160 -16.82 5.37 -9.96
CA LEU A 160 -16.65 6.78 -10.35
C LEU A 160 -17.91 7.35 -11.03
N VAL A 161 -18.50 6.63 -11.99
CA VAL A 161 -19.76 7.05 -12.64
C VAL A 161 -20.90 7.16 -11.63
N GLY A 162 -21.00 6.22 -10.70
CA GLY A 162 -22.00 6.26 -9.65
C GLY A 162 -21.84 7.45 -8.70
N ILE A 163 -20.59 7.87 -8.44
CA ILE A 163 -20.32 9.09 -7.67
C ILE A 163 -20.72 10.33 -8.46
N ASP A 164 -20.32 10.44 -9.73
CA ASP A 164 -20.60 11.61 -10.57
C ASP A 164 -22.12 11.83 -10.77
N ASN A 165 -22.89 10.75 -10.94
CA ASN A 165 -24.35 10.84 -11.08
C ASN A 165 -25.12 10.85 -9.75
N GLY A 166 -24.43 10.74 -8.62
CA GLY A 166 -25.01 10.80 -7.27
C GLY A 166 -25.70 9.52 -6.78
N SER A 167 -25.64 8.40 -7.51
CA SER A 167 -26.16 7.10 -7.06
C SER A 167 -25.28 6.42 -6.00
N ILE A 168 -23.99 6.79 -5.95
CA ILE A 168 -23.04 6.39 -4.90
C ILE A 168 -22.62 7.66 -4.14
N LYS A 169 -22.72 7.60 -2.81
CA LYS A 169 -22.25 8.66 -1.91
C LYS A 169 -21.14 8.14 -1.02
N ILE A 170 -20.11 8.95 -0.79
CA ILE A 170 -19.06 8.66 0.20
C ILE A 170 -19.36 9.54 1.42
N GLY A 171 -19.94 8.92 2.45
CA GLY A 171 -20.52 9.65 3.58
C GLY A 171 -21.68 10.54 3.13
N ASN A 172 -21.67 11.81 3.52
CA ASN A 172 -22.73 12.79 3.20
C ASN A 172 -22.41 13.67 1.98
N GLN A 173 -21.28 13.45 1.30
CA GLN A 173 -20.79 14.32 0.22
C GLN A 173 -20.65 13.56 -1.10
N THR A 174 -20.89 14.27 -2.20
CA THR A 174 -20.47 13.84 -3.54
C THR A 174 -19.05 14.35 -3.76
N LYS A 175 -18.12 13.46 -4.08
CA LYS A 175 -16.73 13.81 -4.41
C LYS A 175 -16.63 14.24 -5.87
N ASP A 176 -15.79 15.22 -6.17
CA ASP A 176 -15.51 15.59 -7.57
C ASP A 176 -14.58 14.56 -8.20
N VAL A 177 -15.15 13.70 -9.02
CA VAL A 177 -14.46 12.61 -9.72
C VAL A 177 -14.26 12.91 -11.21
N LYS A 178 -14.68 14.10 -11.68
CA LYS A 178 -14.57 14.48 -13.09
C LYS A 178 -13.14 14.47 -13.61
N PRO A 179 -12.12 14.91 -12.87
CA PRO A 179 -10.73 14.81 -13.32
C PRO A 179 -10.33 13.36 -13.63
N ILE A 180 -10.72 12.41 -12.77
CA ILE A 180 -10.42 10.99 -12.95
C ILE A 180 -11.20 10.42 -14.14
N LEU A 181 -12.49 10.73 -14.25
CA LEU A 181 -13.32 10.27 -15.37
C LEU A 181 -12.84 10.81 -16.72
N ASN A 182 -12.42 12.08 -16.78
CA ASN A 182 -11.85 12.67 -17.99
C ASN A 182 -10.55 11.96 -18.38
N HIS A 183 -9.66 11.69 -17.42
CA HIS A 183 -8.43 10.93 -17.66
C HIS A 183 -8.70 9.52 -18.20
N ILE A 184 -9.71 8.83 -17.65
CA ILE A 184 -10.13 7.52 -18.17
C ILE A 184 -10.65 7.63 -19.61
N ARG A 185 -11.41 8.67 -19.96
CA ARG A 185 -11.87 8.90 -21.35
C ARG A 185 -10.69 9.15 -22.29
N GLU A 186 -9.67 9.87 -21.85
CA GLU A 186 -8.45 10.10 -22.63
C GLU A 186 -7.68 8.80 -22.89
N LEU A 187 -7.58 7.92 -21.90
CA LEU A 187 -6.88 6.63 -22.03
C LEU A 187 -7.69 5.56 -22.78
N TYR A 188 -9.03 5.59 -22.69
CA TYR A 188 -9.88 4.45 -23.05
C TYR A 188 -11.09 4.77 -23.94
N GLY A 189 -11.25 5.99 -24.44
CA GLY A 189 -12.26 6.46 -25.43
C GLY A 189 -13.44 5.52 -25.69
N ASP A 190 -13.26 4.58 -26.62
CA ASP A 190 -14.25 3.60 -27.10
C ASP A 190 -14.92 2.74 -26.00
N ARG A 191 -14.28 2.57 -24.83
CA ARG A 191 -14.80 1.77 -23.70
C ARG A 191 -15.65 2.59 -22.72
N THR A 192 -15.79 3.89 -22.95
CA THR A 192 -16.48 4.83 -22.03
C THR A 192 -17.81 5.35 -22.55
N GLU A 193 -18.22 4.95 -23.76
CA GLU A 193 -19.53 5.21 -24.37
C GLU A 193 -20.59 4.20 -23.91
#